data_AF-A0A926LBM0-F1
#
_entry.id   AF-A0A926LBM0-F1
#
_cell.length_a   1.000
_cell.length_b   1.000
_cell.length_c   1.000
_cell.angle_alpha   90.00
_cell.angle_beta   90.00
_cell.angle_gamma   90.00
#
_symmetry.space_group_name_H-M   'P 1'
#
loop_
_entity.id
_entity.type
_entity.pdbx_description
1 polymer ?
#
loop_
_entity_poly.entity_id
_entity_poly.type
_entity_poly.pdbx_seq_one_letter_code
_entity_poly.pdbx_strand_id
1 'polypeptide(L)'
;MSHGAHAADTHAADSAGDLISAVVQAVRRVIDDPLAEVGTDSLLREDLGFDSVLIMQLKYRVEQAVPELGVLSLPDMVDSMESVGTLVAYLRDRLMKAGV
;
A
#
# COMPACT_ATOMS: atom_id res chain seq x y z
N MET A 1 27.52 -22.78 -16.40
CA MET A 1 26.16 -22.94 -15.85
C MET A 1 25.85 -21.67 -15.08
N SER A 2 24.92 -20.88 -15.60
CA SER A 2 24.67 -19.47 -15.31
C SER A 2 24.06 -19.25 -13.92
N HIS A 3 24.62 -18.32 -13.12
CA HIS A 3 24.00 -17.76 -11.92
C HIS A 3 24.11 -16.23 -12.02
N GLY A 4 23.06 -15.57 -12.49
CA GLY A 4 23.08 -14.12 -12.71
C GLY A 4 21.73 -13.42 -12.59
N ALA A 5 20.67 -14.07 -12.08
CA ALA A 5 19.32 -13.51 -12.07
C ALA A 5 18.69 -13.29 -10.68
N HIS A 6 19.33 -13.67 -9.58
CA HIS A 6 18.66 -13.72 -8.26
C HIS A 6 18.77 -12.43 -7.40
N ALA A 7 19.66 -11.49 -7.75
CA ALA A 7 19.88 -10.30 -6.93
C ALA A 7 18.74 -9.26 -7.03
N ALA A 8 18.16 -9.09 -8.22
CA ALA A 8 17.04 -8.16 -8.42
C ALA A 8 15.73 -8.69 -7.81
N ASP A 9 15.52 -10.01 -7.86
CA ASP A 9 14.33 -10.67 -7.33
C ASP A 9 14.23 -10.52 -5.80
N THR A 10 15.38 -10.60 -5.11
CA THR A 10 15.46 -10.44 -3.66
C THR A 10 15.15 -9.00 -3.23
N HIS A 11 15.68 -7.99 -3.93
CA HIS A 11 15.45 -6.59 -3.56
C HIS A 11 14.00 -6.13 -3.86
N ALA A 12 13.41 -6.59 -4.96
CA ALA A 12 12.02 -6.30 -5.28
C ALA A 12 11.04 -6.97 -4.30
N ALA A 13 11.34 -8.19 -3.84
CA ALA A 13 10.56 -8.87 -2.80
C ALA A 13 10.66 -8.17 -1.45
N ASP A 14 11.84 -7.67 -1.08
CA ASP A 14 12.08 -6.91 0.17
C ASP A 14 11.30 -5.59 0.13
N SER A 15 11.43 -4.82 -0.96
CA SER A 15 10.66 -3.59 -1.16
C SER A 15 9.15 -3.81 -1.22
N ALA A 16 8.69 -4.94 -1.76
CA ALA A 16 7.28 -5.31 -1.74
C ALA A 16 6.79 -5.64 -0.32
N GLY A 17 7.59 -6.37 0.46
CA GLY A 17 7.32 -6.64 1.88
C GLY A 17 7.27 -5.36 2.71
N ASP A 18 8.18 -4.42 2.44
CA ASP A 18 8.22 -3.10 3.06
C ASP A 18 6.99 -2.27 2.72
N LEU A 19 6.57 -2.26 1.45
CA LEU A 19 5.36 -1.56 1.02
C LEU A 19 4.11 -2.14 1.68
N ILE A 20 3.95 -3.46 1.69
CA ILE A 20 2.82 -4.12 2.37
C ILE A 20 2.80 -3.71 3.84
N SER A 21 3.95 -3.79 4.51
CA SER A 21 4.08 -3.44 5.92
C SER A 21 3.75 -1.96 6.18
N ALA A 22 4.19 -1.06 5.31
CA ALA A 22 3.89 0.36 5.39
C ALA A 22 2.39 0.65 5.22
N VAL A 23 1.74 0.02 4.24
CA VAL A 23 0.30 0.16 4.00
C VAL A 23 -0.52 -0.39 5.16
N VAL A 24 -0.20 -1.59 5.64
CA VAL A 24 -0.88 -2.19 6.81
C VAL A 24 -0.75 -1.31 8.05
N GLN A 25 0.44 -0.77 8.31
CA GLN A 25 0.64 0.18 9.41
C GLN A 25 -0.14 1.48 9.22
N ALA A 26 -0.20 2.00 7.99
CA ALA A 26 -0.97 3.20 7.69
C ALA A 26 -2.47 2.96 7.93
N VAL A 27 -3.01 1.82 7.48
CA VAL A 27 -4.40 1.42 7.71
C VAL A 27 -4.72 1.35 9.21
N ARG A 28 -3.92 0.63 9.99
CA ARG A 28 -4.07 0.52 11.46
C ARG A 28 -4.08 1.88 12.16
N ARG A 29 -3.20 2.80 11.74
CA ARG A 29 -3.15 4.17 12.28
C ARG A 29 -4.34 5.04 11.87
N VAL A 30 -5.05 4.71 10.80
CA VAL A 30 -6.24 5.45 10.35
C VAL A 30 -7.48 5.00 11.14
N ILE A 31 -7.63 3.69 11.33
CA ILE A 31 -8.75 3.11 12.09
C ILE A 31 -8.55 3.21 13.61
N ASP A 32 -7.43 3.79 14.05
CA ASP A 32 -7.03 3.91 15.46
C ASP A 32 -6.99 2.57 16.22
N ASP A 33 -6.70 1.49 15.49
CA ASP A 33 -6.58 0.13 16.03
C ASP A 33 -5.23 -0.49 15.65
N PRO A 34 -4.25 -0.47 16.57
CA PRO A 34 -2.93 -1.05 16.33
C PRO A 34 -2.93 -2.59 16.35
N LEU A 35 -3.95 -3.22 16.91
CA LEU A 35 -4.08 -4.67 17.05
C LEU A 35 -4.99 -5.29 16.00
N ALA A 36 -5.67 -4.48 15.19
CA ALA A 36 -6.48 -4.95 14.08
C ALA A 36 -5.72 -5.95 13.20
N GLU A 37 -6.33 -7.11 12.97
CA GLU A 37 -5.84 -8.13 12.05
C GLU A 37 -6.08 -7.65 10.61
N VAL A 38 -5.12 -6.89 10.09
CA VAL A 38 -5.15 -6.35 8.73
C VAL A 38 -4.17 -7.17 7.88
N GLY A 39 -4.71 -7.86 6.89
CA GLY A 39 -3.96 -8.59 5.87
C GLY A 39 -4.29 -8.09 4.47
N THR A 40 -3.63 -8.63 3.45
CA THR A 40 -3.90 -8.30 2.04
C THR A 40 -5.34 -8.62 1.61
N ASP A 41 -5.96 -9.63 2.21
CA ASP A 41 -7.33 -10.04 1.91
C ASP A 41 -8.39 -9.23 2.67
N SER A 42 -7.99 -8.34 3.59
CA SER A 42 -8.92 -7.49 4.34
C SER A 42 -9.60 -6.49 3.43
N LEU A 43 -10.93 -6.43 3.49
CA LEU A 43 -11.73 -5.51 2.69
C LEU A 43 -11.77 -4.13 3.35
N LEU A 44 -11.26 -3.12 2.66
CA LEU A 44 -11.10 -1.78 3.25
C LEU A 44 -12.46 -1.16 3.58
N ARG A 45 -13.44 -1.29 2.70
CA ARG A 45 -14.78 -0.69 2.92
C ARG A 45 -15.70 -1.56 3.74
N GLU A 46 -15.68 -2.88 3.51
CA GLU A 46 -16.64 -3.80 4.13
C GLU A 46 -16.20 -4.24 5.53
N ASP A 47 -14.92 -4.61 5.71
CA ASP A 47 -14.43 -5.09 7.01
C ASP A 47 -13.93 -3.93 7.88
N LEU A 48 -13.20 -3.00 7.27
CA LEU A 48 -12.49 -1.93 8.01
C LEU A 48 -13.25 -0.60 8.02
N GLY A 49 -14.39 -0.51 7.31
CA GLY A 49 -15.27 0.66 7.34
C GLY A 49 -14.67 1.93 6.74
N PHE A 50 -13.75 1.82 5.78
CA PHE A 50 -13.15 2.99 5.14
C PHE A 50 -14.17 3.82 4.37
N ASP A 51 -14.44 5.02 4.88
CA ASP A 51 -15.20 6.08 4.22
C ASP A 51 -14.28 7.12 3.54
N SER A 52 -14.87 8.12 2.89
CA SER A 52 -14.13 9.18 2.19
C SER A 52 -13.14 9.96 3.08
N VAL A 53 -13.42 10.11 4.38
CA VAL A 53 -12.55 10.80 5.34
C VAL A 53 -11.36 9.89 5.69
N LEU A 54 -11.61 8.61 5.97
CA LEU A 54 -10.56 7.64 6.25
C LEU A 54 -9.67 7.40 5.03
N ILE A 55 -10.23 7.37 3.82
CA ILE A 55 -9.47 7.29 2.56
C ILE A 55 -8.52 8.49 2.42
N MET A 56 -8.99 9.70 2.68
CA MET A 56 -8.17 10.91 2.62
C MET A 56 -7.04 10.88 3.67
N GLN A 57 -7.33 10.36 4.86
CA GLN A 57 -6.34 10.19 5.93
C GLN A 57 -5.30 9.11 5.60
N LEU A 58 -5.73 8.01 4.99
CA LEU A 58 -4.85 6.95 4.51
C LEU A 58 -3.92 7.45 3.44
N LYS A 59 -4.47 8.20 2.47
CA LYS A 59 -3.72 8.85 1.40
C LYS A 59 -2.53 9.62 1.98
N TYR A 60 -2.82 10.52 2.91
CA TYR A 60 -1.80 11.35 3.55
C TYR A 60 -0.74 10.52 4.28
N ARG A 61 -1.15 9.49 5.03
CA ARG A 61 -0.22 8.61 5.76
C ARG A 61 0.64 7.77 4.82
N VAL A 62 0.09 7.29 3.71
CA VAL A 62 0.85 6.54 2.69
C VAL A 62 1.87 7.44 2.01
N GLU A 63 1.49 8.68 1.64
CA GLU A 63 2.40 9.67 1.07
C GLU A 63 3.55 10.02 2.02
N GLN A 64 3.29 10.05 3.33
CA GLN A 64 4.33 10.25 4.34
C GLN A 64 5.22 9.02 4.55
N ALA A 65 4.63 7.82 4.51
CA ALA A 65 5.36 6.59 4.75
C ALA A 65 6.25 6.22 3.55
N VAL A 66 5.83 6.57 2.33
CA VAL A 66 6.54 6.28 1.08
C VAL A 66 6.59 7.54 0.22
N PRO A 67 7.51 8.47 0.51
CA PRO A 67 7.63 9.75 -0.20
C PRO A 67 7.89 9.60 -1.70
N GLU A 68 8.48 8.48 -2.14
CA GLU A 68 8.79 8.16 -3.54
C GLU A 68 7.54 8.05 -4.41
N LEU A 69 6.39 7.76 -3.81
CA LEU A 69 5.11 7.79 -4.52
C LEU A 69 4.82 9.21 -5.02
N GLY A 70 5.09 10.25 -4.23
CA GLY A 70 4.61 11.61 -4.48
C GLY A 70 3.10 11.75 -4.26
N VAL A 71 2.44 12.74 -4.87
CA VAL A 71 1.01 13.06 -4.59
C VAL A 71 0.06 12.07 -5.27
N LEU A 72 -0.63 11.24 -4.49
CA LEU A 72 -1.60 10.25 -4.97
C LEU A 72 -2.86 10.92 -5.56
N SER A 73 -3.47 10.28 -6.56
CA SER A 73 -4.79 10.65 -7.07
C SER A 73 -5.85 10.09 -6.13
N LEU A 74 -6.71 10.95 -5.56
CA LEU A 74 -7.80 10.49 -4.70
C LEU A 74 -8.80 9.61 -5.45
N PRO A 75 -9.25 9.94 -6.69
CA PRO A 75 -10.07 9.05 -7.50
C PRO A 75 -9.45 7.65 -7.69
N ASP A 76 -8.19 7.58 -8.11
CA ASP A 76 -7.52 6.29 -8.35
C ASP A 76 -7.37 5.49 -7.06
N MET A 77 -7.10 6.17 -5.94
CA MET A 77 -7.08 5.54 -4.63
C MET A 77 -8.43 4.93 -4.30
N VAL A 78 -9.52 5.69 -4.47
CA VAL A 78 -10.89 5.22 -4.23
C VAL A 78 -11.18 3.96 -5.04
N ASP A 79 -10.75 3.90 -6.30
CA ASP A 79 -10.89 2.70 -7.14
C ASP A 79 -10.10 1.50 -6.61
N SER A 80 -8.98 1.73 -5.93
CA SER A 80 -8.19 0.68 -5.28
C SER A 80 -8.66 0.26 -3.88
N MET A 81 -9.68 0.92 -3.31
CA MET A 81 -10.18 0.66 -1.94
C MET A 81 -11.07 -0.59 -1.80
N GLU A 82 -10.87 -1.62 -2.63
CA GLU A 82 -11.56 -2.90 -2.48
C GLU A 82 -10.96 -3.70 -1.32
N SER A 83 -9.66 -4.01 -1.43
CA SER A 83 -8.89 -4.73 -0.42
C SER A 83 -7.54 -4.07 -0.19
N VAL A 84 -6.88 -4.40 0.92
CA VAL A 84 -5.50 -3.97 1.18
C VAL A 84 -4.57 -4.44 0.06
N GLY A 85 -4.77 -5.65 -0.47
CA GLY A 85 -4.00 -6.19 -1.58
C GLY A 85 -4.16 -5.37 -2.86
N THR A 86 -5.39 -4.95 -3.19
CA THR A 86 -5.68 -4.07 -4.34
C THR A 86 -4.99 -2.72 -4.18
N LEU A 87 -5.03 -2.13 -2.98
CA LEU A 87 -4.33 -0.87 -2.68
C LEU A 87 -2.81 -1.03 -2.83
N VAL A 88 -2.22 -2.08 -2.26
CA VAL A 88 -0.78 -2.35 -2.40
C VAL A 88 -0.38 -2.52 -3.87
N ALA A 89 -1.19 -3.25 -4.66
CA ALA A 89 -0.92 -3.44 -6.08
C ALA A 89 -0.91 -2.11 -6.85
N TYR A 90 -1.87 -1.23 -6.57
CA TYR A 90 -1.94 0.11 -7.13
C TYR A 90 -0.70 0.94 -6.76
N LEU A 91 -0.30 0.97 -5.49
CA LEU A 91 0.85 1.74 -5.02
C LEU A 91 2.17 1.22 -5.61
N ARG A 92 2.30 -0.10 -5.77
CA ARG A 92 3.47 -0.72 -6.40
C ARG A 92 3.59 -0.35 -7.87
N ASP A 93 2.50 -0.42 -8.63
CA ASP A 93 2.49 0.01 -10.04
C ASP A 93 2.88 1.49 -10.15
N ARG A 94 2.43 2.31 -9.21
CA ARG A 94 2.83 3.72 -9.14
C ARG A 94 4.32 3.91 -8.87
N LEU A 95 4.91 3.18 -7.92
CA LEU A 95 6.35 3.23 -7.64
C LEU A 95 7.18 2.85 -8.86
N MET A 96 6.75 1.80 -9.58
CA MET A 96 7.42 1.39 -10.83
C MET A 96 7.37 2.49 -11.87
N LYS A 97 6.25 3.22 -11.99
CA LYS A 97 6.12 4.35 -12.94
C LYS A 97 6.89 5.60 -12.50
N ALA A 98 7.05 5.83 -11.20
CA ALA A 98 7.77 6.97 -10.66
C ALA A 98 9.30 6.82 -10.73
N GLY A 99 9.80 5.58 -10.72
CA GLY A 99 11.23 5.25 -10.80
C GLY A 99 11.81 5.07 -12.20
N VAL A 100 11.04 5.37 -13.26
CA VAL A 100 11.44 5.25 -14.69
C VAL A 100 11.63 6.62 -15.32
#